data_AF-A0A916UBQ0-F1
#
_entry.id   AF-A0A916UBQ0-F1
#
_cell.length_a   1.000
_cell.length_b   1.000
_cell.length_c   1.000
_cell.angle_alpha   90.00
_cell.angle_beta   90.00
_cell.angle_gamma   90.00
#
_symmetry.space_group_name_H-M   'P 1'
#
loop_
_entity.id
_entity.type
_entity.pdbx_description
1 polymer ?
#
loop_
_entity_poly.entity_id
_entity_poly.type
_entity_poly.pdbx_seq_one_letter_code
_entity_poly.pdbx_strand_id
1 'polypeptide(L)'
;MKQIVGVLIFTGLAWMAALLLGGILWLLKFRKTARWTAGILFFAPFVLSIVLYVQNKAEDRKFTEDVAYVKELCAKNGGDHIYKTVDNVEGIFRMKERHPDYDDQLHDQFGMIDPYGAAQEDPNNAGEFLSEQQISSTAGYVYIEAPLSYKVNGPPYKRFYLKPTGQKIGEKHAYAPNAANPELEIVTEEVSKRASRYGYLIEDISTREMRERWIGGGRIKVIDLQTNELLAERVGYFRAIGPAALLHWSGGICVSKSKNLSIQQQD
;
A
#
# COMPACT_ATOMS: atom_id res chain seq x y z
N MET A 1 -2.09 -6.34 -24.76
CA MET A 1 -2.32 -7.53 -25.61
C MET A 1 -3.28 -8.55 -25.02
N LYS A 2 -3.16 -8.96 -23.74
CA LYS A 2 -4.04 -9.99 -23.13
C LYS A 2 -5.55 -9.68 -23.18
N GLN A 3 -5.96 -8.42 -23.00
CA GLN A 3 -7.39 -8.05 -23.08
C GLN A 3 -8.00 -8.15 -24.49
N ILE A 4 -7.19 -7.92 -25.54
CA ILE A 4 -7.64 -8.00 -26.94
C ILE A 4 -7.98 -9.44 -27.32
N VAL A 5 -7.18 -10.40 -26.83
CA VAL A 5 -7.38 -11.84 -27.10
C VAL A 5 -8.70 -12.32 -26.49
N GLY A 6 -9.04 -11.89 -25.26
CA GLY A 6 -10.30 -12.24 -24.62
C GLY A 6 -11.53 -11.73 -25.38
N VAL A 7 -11.49 -10.48 -25.85
CA VAL A 7 -12.56 -9.88 -26.65
C VAL A 7 -12.73 -10.61 -28.00
N LEU A 8 -11.64 -10.96 -28.67
CA LEU A 8 -11.68 -11.69 -29.93
C LEU A 8 -12.28 -13.09 -29.79
N ILE A 9 -11.94 -13.82 -28.71
CA ILE A 9 -12.52 -15.14 -28.43
C ILE A 9 -14.03 -15.01 -28.14
N PHE A 10 -14.43 -14.05 -27.31
CA PHE A 10 -15.84 -13.81 -26.98
C PHE A 10 -16.69 -13.43 -28.21
N THR A 11 -16.17 -12.53 -29.05
CA THR A 11 -16.84 -12.13 -30.30
C THR A 11 -17.00 -13.31 -31.26
N GLY A 12 -15.97 -14.15 -31.41
CA GLY A 12 -16.03 -15.37 -32.23
C GLY A 12 -17.08 -16.36 -31.73
N LEU A 13 -17.14 -16.62 -30.42
CA LEU A 13 -18.14 -17.50 -29.82
C LEU A 13 -19.57 -16.95 -29.96
N ALA A 14 -19.75 -15.63 -29.79
CA ALA A 14 -21.05 -14.98 -29.97
C ALA A 14 -21.56 -15.09 -31.41
N TRP A 15 -20.67 -14.98 -32.41
CA TRP A 15 -21.03 -15.17 -33.81
C TRP A 15 -21.38 -16.62 -34.14
N MET A 16 -20.66 -17.59 -33.59
CA MET A 16 -21.03 -19.01 -33.75
C MET A 16 -22.41 -19.30 -33.15
N ALA A 17 -22.71 -18.75 -31.96
CA ALA A 17 -24.03 -18.86 -31.35
C ALA A 17 -25.12 -18.17 -32.18
N ALA A 18 -24.83 -17.02 -32.79
CA ALA A 18 -25.74 -16.31 -33.69
C ALA A 18 -26.12 -17.15 -34.91
N LEU A 19 -25.14 -17.82 -35.52
CA LEU A 19 -25.36 -18.69 -36.68
C LEU A 19 -26.16 -19.95 -36.30
N LEU A 20 -25.83 -20.58 -35.17
CA LEU A 20 -26.54 -21.78 -34.68
C LEU A 20 -28.00 -21.47 -34.30
N LEU A 21 -28.24 -20.49 -33.42
CA LEU A 21 -29.58 -20.12 -32.98
C LEU A 21 -30.42 -19.52 -34.12
N GLY A 22 -29.80 -18.70 -34.97
CA GLY A 22 -30.45 -18.17 -36.18
C GLY A 22 -30.87 -19.29 -37.14
N GLY A 23 -30.01 -20.28 -37.36
CA GLY A 23 -30.31 -21.46 -38.19
C GLY A 23 -31.45 -22.31 -37.62
N ILE A 24 -31.44 -22.60 -36.32
CA ILE A 24 -32.50 -23.36 -35.63
C ILE A 24 -33.85 -22.63 -35.73
N LEU A 25 -33.88 -21.32 -35.44
CA LEU A 25 -35.11 -20.52 -35.53
C LEU A 25 -35.63 -20.40 -36.96
N TRP A 26 -34.73 -20.40 -37.95
CA TRP A 26 -35.08 -20.39 -39.37
C TRP A 26 -35.72 -21.72 -39.81
N LEU A 27 -35.18 -22.86 -39.36
CA LEU A 27 -35.75 -24.19 -39.58
C LEU A 27 -37.14 -24.35 -38.94
N LEU A 28 -37.35 -23.75 -37.76
CA LEU A 28 -38.64 -23.69 -37.07
C LEU A 28 -39.64 -22.68 -37.68
N LYS A 29 -39.34 -22.12 -38.86
CA LYS A 29 -40.15 -21.13 -39.61
C LYS A 29 -40.41 -19.79 -38.90
N PHE A 30 -39.75 -19.50 -37.77
CA PHE A 30 -39.83 -18.20 -37.10
C PHE A 30 -38.89 -17.15 -37.76
N ARG A 31 -39.09 -16.91 -39.05
CA ARG A 31 -38.16 -16.10 -39.88
C ARG A 31 -37.94 -14.67 -39.37
N LYS A 32 -38.93 -14.03 -38.73
CA LYS A 32 -38.77 -12.68 -38.18
C LYS A 32 -37.90 -12.69 -36.93
N THR A 33 -38.12 -13.62 -36.00
CA THR A 33 -37.33 -13.70 -34.76
C THR A 33 -35.89 -14.13 -35.06
N ALA A 34 -35.67 -15.05 -36.00
CA ALA A 34 -34.34 -15.48 -36.45
C ALA A 34 -33.46 -14.31 -36.94
N ARG A 35 -34.05 -13.34 -37.66
CA ARG A 35 -33.33 -12.14 -38.15
C ARG A 35 -32.95 -11.19 -37.01
N TRP A 36 -33.85 -10.98 -36.06
CA TRP A 36 -33.58 -10.14 -34.89
C TRP A 36 -32.54 -10.77 -33.97
N THR A 37 -32.63 -12.07 -33.68
CA THR A 37 -31.66 -12.77 -32.82
C THR A 37 -30.27 -12.79 -33.43
N ALA A 38 -30.15 -13.05 -34.74
CA ALA A 38 -28.87 -13.00 -35.44
C ALA A 38 -28.28 -11.59 -35.44
N GLY A 39 -29.10 -10.56 -35.67
CA GLY A 39 -28.66 -9.16 -35.60
C GLY A 39 -28.17 -8.77 -34.21
N ILE A 40 -28.92 -9.10 -33.15
CA ILE A 40 -28.53 -8.78 -31.77
C ILE A 40 -27.22 -9.50 -31.39
N LEU A 41 -27.11 -10.81 -31.63
CA LEU A 41 -25.91 -11.56 -31.28
C LEU A 41 -24.68 -11.14 -32.09
N PHE A 42 -24.87 -10.62 -33.30
CA PHE A 42 -23.78 -10.11 -34.13
C PHE A 42 -23.29 -8.73 -33.67
N PHE A 43 -24.21 -7.79 -33.37
CA PHE A 43 -23.86 -6.40 -33.02
C PHE A 43 -23.62 -6.17 -31.52
N ALA A 44 -24.24 -6.94 -30.62
CA ALA A 44 -24.10 -6.75 -29.17
C ALA A 44 -22.65 -6.82 -28.68
N PRO A 45 -21.77 -7.73 -29.15
CA PRO A 45 -20.36 -7.75 -28.75
C PRO A 45 -19.60 -6.48 -29.15
N PHE A 46 -19.90 -5.90 -30.32
CA PHE A 46 -19.29 -4.62 -30.75
C PHE A 46 -19.75 -3.47 -29.86
N VAL A 47 -21.04 -3.36 -29.59
CA VAL A 47 -21.59 -2.32 -28.71
C VAL A 47 -20.98 -2.44 -27.31
N LEU A 48 -20.93 -3.65 -26.75
CA LEU A 48 -20.32 -3.91 -25.45
C LEU A 48 -18.83 -3.54 -25.43
N SER A 49 -18.07 -3.91 -26.47
CA SER A 49 -16.66 -3.57 -26.59
C SER A 49 -16.41 -2.07 -26.64
N ILE A 50 -17.26 -1.33 -27.38
CA ILE A 50 -17.19 0.14 -27.45
C ILE A 50 -17.50 0.74 -26.07
N VAL A 51 -18.54 0.26 -25.38
CA VAL A 51 -18.89 0.76 -24.04
C VAL A 51 -17.75 0.53 -23.05
N LEU A 52 -17.19 -0.69 -23.01
CA LEU A 52 -16.05 -1.01 -22.14
C LEU A 52 -14.81 -0.18 -22.47
N TYR A 53 -14.53 0.04 -23.76
CA TYR A 53 -13.42 0.89 -24.19
C TYR A 53 -13.59 2.34 -23.72
N VAL A 54 -14.79 2.90 -23.87
CA VAL A 54 -15.09 4.28 -23.42
C VAL A 54 -14.99 4.39 -21.90
N GLN A 55 -15.52 3.41 -21.16
CA GLN A 55 -15.42 3.37 -19.69
C GLN A 55 -13.96 3.30 -19.24
N ASN A 56 -13.18 2.37 -19.77
CA ASN A 56 -11.77 2.21 -19.41
C ASN A 56 -10.96 3.48 -19.72
N LYS A 57 -11.22 4.12 -20.87
CA LYS A 57 -10.56 5.38 -21.22
C LYS A 57 -10.96 6.55 -20.31
N ALA A 58 -12.20 6.57 -19.83
CA ALA A 58 -12.64 7.57 -18.86
C ALA A 58 -11.99 7.35 -17.48
N GLU A 59 -11.86 6.09 -17.05
CA GLU A 59 -11.14 5.71 -15.83
C GLU A 59 -9.65 6.08 -15.91
N ASP A 60 -8.98 5.74 -17.02
CA ASP A 60 -7.57 6.09 -17.26
C ASP A 60 -7.34 7.61 -17.20
N ARG A 61 -8.27 8.39 -17.78
CA ARG A 61 -8.21 9.85 -17.74
C ARG A 61 -8.36 10.36 -16.31
N LYS A 62 -9.36 9.85 -15.55
CA LYS A 62 -9.57 10.23 -14.15
C LYS A 62 -8.34 9.87 -13.30
N PHE A 63 -7.78 8.68 -13.50
CA PHE A 63 -6.56 8.26 -12.83
C PHE A 63 -5.38 9.19 -13.13
N THR A 64 -5.21 9.58 -14.39
CA THR A 64 -4.15 10.52 -14.79
C THR A 64 -4.33 11.90 -14.15
N GLU A 65 -5.58 12.39 -14.07
CA GLU A 65 -5.94 13.63 -13.37
C GLU A 65 -5.63 13.53 -11.87
N ASP A 66 -5.99 12.42 -11.22
CA ASP A 66 -5.71 12.18 -9.80
C ASP A 66 -4.20 12.09 -9.51
N VAL A 67 -3.43 11.44 -10.38
CA VAL A 67 -1.96 11.38 -10.26
C VAL A 67 -1.34 12.76 -10.43
N ALA A 68 -1.84 13.59 -11.35
CA ALA A 68 -1.40 14.98 -11.49
C ALA A 68 -1.69 15.78 -10.22
N TYR A 69 -2.85 15.58 -9.59
CA TYR A 69 -3.19 16.22 -8.32
C TYR A 69 -2.27 15.77 -7.18
N VAL A 70 -1.95 14.47 -7.07
CA VAL A 70 -0.94 13.98 -6.10
C VAL A 70 0.41 14.67 -6.32
N LYS A 71 0.88 14.78 -7.56
CA LYS A 71 2.14 15.48 -7.87
C LYS A 71 2.11 16.95 -7.43
N GLU A 72 0.98 17.62 -7.61
CA GLU A 72 0.80 19.00 -7.14
C GLU A 72 0.85 19.10 -5.60
N LEU A 73 0.15 18.21 -4.89
CA LEU A 73 0.20 18.13 -3.42
C LEU A 73 1.63 17.90 -2.92
N CYS A 74 2.36 16.98 -3.53
CA CYS A 74 3.75 16.70 -3.20
C CYS A 74 4.67 17.89 -3.50
N ALA A 75 4.44 18.62 -4.59
CA ALA A 75 5.24 19.79 -4.92
C ALA A 75 5.06 20.91 -3.89
N LYS A 76 3.82 21.12 -3.41
CA LYS A 76 3.42 22.16 -2.46
C LYS A 76 3.80 21.84 -1.01
N ASN A 77 3.44 20.65 -0.54
CA ASN A 77 3.48 20.30 0.89
C ASN A 77 4.37 19.08 1.18
N GLY A 78 4.76 18.33 0.16
CA GLY A 78 5.49 17.08 0.31
C GLY A 78 7.00 17.27 0.44
N GLY A 79 7.64 16.24 1.00
CA GLY A 79 9.08 16.15 1.14
C GLY A 79 9.54 15.94 2.58
N ASP A 80 10.86 15.96 2.72
CA ASP A 80 11.56 15.79 3.98
C ASP A 80 12.01 17.15 4.49
N HIS A 81 11.57 17.50 5.69
CA HIS A 81 11.95 18.72 6.38
C HIS A 81 12.73 18.33 7.63
N ILE A 82 14.04 18.50 7.59
CA ILE A 82 14.93 18.23 8.72
C ILE A 82 15.28 19.57 9.35
N TYR A 83 14.74 19.82 10.55
CA TYR A 83 14.98 21.04 11.30
C TYR A 83 16.24 20.93 12.15
N LYS A 84 16.50 19.73 12.69
CA LYS A 84 17.62 19.46 13.59
C LYS A 84 18.02 17.99 13.54
N THR A 85 19.32 17.74 13.51
CA THR A 85 19.90 16.41 13.62
C THR A 85 20.44 16.19 15.02
N VAL A 86 20.37 14.95 15.50
CA VAL A 86 20.85 14.55 16.81
C VAL A 86 21.67 13.28 16.68
N ASP A 87 22.81 13.23 17.37
CA ASP A 87 23.72 12.09 17.34
C ASP A 87 23.45 11.15 18.53
N ASN A 88 23.95 9.92 18.43
CA ASN A 88 23.93 8.92 19.51
C ASN A 88 22.52 8.59 20.03
N VAL A 89 21.57 8.40 19.12
CA VAL A 89 20.21 7.99 19.48
C VAL A 89 20.19 6.49 19.77
N GLU A 90 20.09 6.13 21.06
CA GLU A 90 20.04 4.73 21.49
C GLU A 90 18.72 4.04 21.09
N GLY A 91 17.60 4.77 21.14
CA GLY A 91 16.31 4.18 20.82
C GLY A 91 15.25 5.22 20.49
N ILE A 92 14.22 4.74 19.80
CA ILE A 92 13.11 5.55 19.31
C ILE A 92 11.77 5.02 19.85
N PHE A 93 10.89 5.94 20.22
CA PHE A 93 9.54 5.62 20.63
C PHE A 93 8.52 5.89 19.52
N ARG A 94 7.83 4.84 19.07
CA ARG A 94 6.63 4.96 18.24
C ARG A 94 5.46 5.37 19.13
N MET A 95 4.99 6.61 18.99
CA MET A 95 4.03 7.20 19.92
C MET A 95 2.62 6.62 19.77
N LYS A 96 2.24 6.20 18.56
CA LYS A 96 0.93 5.63 18.26
C LYS A 96 1.10 4.23 17.70
N GLU A 97 0.42 3.26 18.31
CA GLU A 97 0.38 1.92 17.75
C GLU A 97 -0.39 1.94 16.43
N ARG A 98 0.25 1.43 15.37
CA ARG A 98 -0.43 1.13 14.12
C ARG A 98 -1.38 -0.04 14.39
N HIS A 99 -2.67 0.16 14.21
CA HIS A 99 -3.59 -0.97 14.26
C HIS A 99 -3.28 -1.86 13.05
N PRO A 100 -3.28 -3.20 13.19
CA PRO A 100 -3.17 -4.06 12.04
C PRO A 100 -4.36 -3.77 11.13
N ASP A 101 -4.08 -3.34 9.90
CA ASP A 101 -5.10 -3.13 8.89
C ASP A 101 -5.65 -4.51 8.50
N TYR A 102 -6.96 -4.73 8.68
CA TYR A 102 -7.64 -5.93 8.19
C TYR A 102 -8.03 -5.74 6.71
N ASP A 103 -8.15 -6.83 5.95
CA ASP A 103 -8.44 -6.79 4.50
C ASP A 103 -9.66 -5.91 4.14
N ASP A 104 -10.70 -5.90 4.99
CA ASP A 104 -11.90 -5.08 4.79
C ASP A 104 -11.63 -3.58 4.95
N GLN A 105 -10.75 -3.18 5.86
CA GLN A 105 -10.35 -1.78 6.09
C GLN A 105 -9.49 -1.24 4.94
N LEU A 106 -8.70 -2.11 4.31
CA LEU A 106 -7.85 -1.74 3.18
C LEU A 106 -8.64 -1.43 1.90
N HIS A 107 -9.88 -1.89 1.82
CA HIS A 107 -10.85 -1.54 0.77
C HIS A 107 -11.78 -0.38 1.14
N ASP A 108 -11.75 0.09 2.39
CA ASP A 108 -12.57 1.23 2.79
C ASP A 108 -11.91 2.53 2.31
N GLN A 109 -12.57 3.18 1.35
CA GLN A 109 -12.17 4.49 0.81
C GLN A 109 -11.99 5.56 1.91
N PHE A 110 -12.68 5.43 3.04
CA PHE A 110 -12.64 6.39 4.14
C PHE A 110 -12.12 5.78 5.47
N GLY A 111 -11.79 4.49 5.51
CA GLY A 111 -11.61 3.72 6.75
C GLY A 111 -10.19 3.63 7.32
N MET A 112 -9.18 4.23 6.68
CA MET A 112 -7.78 4.03 7.08
C MET A 112 -7.19 5.20 7.88
N ILE A 113 -6.45 4.88 8.95
CA ILE A 113 -5.76 5.85 9.82
C ILE A 113 -4.32 6.15 9.36
N ASP A 114 -3.69 5.30 8.53
CA ASP A 114 -2.41 5.61 7.91
C ASP A 114 -2.20 4.79 6.63
N PRO A 115 -2.82 5.21 5.53
CA PRO A 115 -2.68 4.49 4.27
C PRO A 115 -1.35 4.80 3.56
N TYR A 116 -0.64 5.86 3.96
CA TYR A 116 0.67 6.20 3.42
C TYR A 116 1.75 5.23 3.90
N GLY A 117 1.78 4.90 5.19
CA GLY A 117 2.75 3.92 5.68
C GLY A 117 2.52 2.51 5.08
N ALA A 118 1.26 2.12 4.81
CA ALA A 118 0.94 0.84 4.19
C ALA A 118 1.45 0.78 2.74
N ALA A 119 1.33 1.88 1.99
CA ALA A 119 1.87 2.02 0.64
C ALA A 119 3.41 2.12 0.58
N GLN A 120 4.08 2.34 1.72
CA GLN A 120 5.54 2.27 1.84
C GLN A 120 6.02 0.88 2.31
N GLU A 121 5.10 -0.09 2.44
CA GLU A 121 5.37 -1.39 3.03
C GLU A 121 5.98 -1.28 4.45
N ASP A 122 5.70 -0.19 5.17
CA ASP A 122 6.24 0.03 6.50
C ASP A 122 5.64 -1.02 7.45
N PRO A 123 6.47 -1.90 8.04
CA PRO A 123 5.96 -3.03 8.79
C PRO A 123 5.03 -2.59 9.92
N ASN A 124 3.91 -3.30 10.05
CA ASN A 124 2.93 -3.05 11.10
C ASN A 124 3.57 -3.20 12.50
N ASN A 125 4.57 -4.07 12.60
CA ASN A 125 5.31 -4.33 13.83
C ASN A 125 6.62 -3.52 13.90
N ALA A 126 6.79 -2.75 14.98
CA ALA A 126 8.03 -2.04 15.26
C ALA A 126 9.26 -2.97 15.37
N GLY A 127 9.06 -4.24 15.72
CA GLY A 127 10.12 -5.24 15.70
C GLY A 127 10.58 -5.63 14.29
N GLU A 128 9.66 -5.69 13.33
CA GLU A 128 10.00 -5.96 11.92
C GLU A 128 10.74 -4.78 11.30
N PHE A 129 10.35 -3.54 11.65
CA PHE A 129 11.10 -2.34 11.28
C PHE A 129 12.57 -2.40 11.74
N LEU A 130 12.80 -2.87 12.97
CA LEU A 130 14.16 -3.11 13.47
C LEU A 130 14.89 -4.16 12.64
N SER A 131 14.20 -5.22 12.21
CA SER A 131 14.83 -6.28 11.41
C SER A 131 15.09 -5.93 9.96
N GLU A 132 14.25 -5.11 9.34
CA GLU A 132 14.51 -4.57 8.01
C GLU A 132 15.61 -3.50 8.03
N GLN A 133 15.74 -2.77 9.15
CA GLN A 133 16.86 -1.84 9.37
C GLN A 133 18.13 -2.50 9.94
N GLN A 134 18.10 -3.80 10.27
CA GLN A 134 19.32 -4.59 10.51
C GLN A 134 20.00 -4.83 9.17
N ILE A 135 21.26 -4.47 8.95
CA ILE A 135 22.41 -4.82 9.76
C ILE A 135 23.42 -3.67 9.62
N SER A 136 23.58 -2.86 10.67
CA SER A 136 24.93 -2.56 11.16
C SER A 136 24.87 -1.94 12.55
N SER A 137 25.56 -2.60 13.48
CA SER A 137 26.02 -2.08 14.76
C SER A 137 26.91 -0.82 14.65
N THR A 138 26.94 -0.15 13.49
CA THR A 138 27.65 1.12 13.27
C THR A 138 26.74 2.32 13.01
N ALA A 139 25.42 2.16 12.78
CA ALA A 139 24.56 3.32 12.41
C ALA A 139 23.06 3.26 12.80
N GLY A 140 22.54 2.15 13.35
CA GLY A 140 21.11 1.99 13.68
C GLY A 140 20.74 2.21 15.16
N TYR A 141 19.45 2.19 15.47
CA TYR A 141 18.94 2.23 16.86
C TYR A 141 19.16 0.89 17.57
N VAL A 142 19.41 0.94 18.89
CA VAL A 142 19.58 -0.25 19.74
C VAL A 142 18.22 -0.90 20.04
N TYR A 143 17.17 -0.07 20.20
CA TYR A 143 15.83 -0.55 20.49
C TYR A 143 14.74 0.41 19.97
N ILE A 144 13.53 -0.13 19.78
CA ILE A 144 12.32 0.66 19.52
C ILE A 144 11.30 0.37 20.61
N GLU A 145 10.63 1.40 21.10
CA GLU A 145 9.57 1.30 22.09
C GLU A 145 8.22 1.69 21.48
N ALA A 146 7.13 1.09 21.96
CA ALA A 146 5.77 1.41 21.55
C ALA A 146 4.80 1.27 22.73
N PRO A 147 3.64 1.94 22.72
CA PRO A 147 2.61 1.75 23.72
C PRO A 147 2.03 0.32 23.65
N LEU A 148 1.63 -0.21 24.80
CA LEU A 148 0.96 -1.49 24.93
C LEU A 148 -0.56 -1.28 24.90
N SER A 149 -1.21 -1.46 23.75
CA SER A 149 -2.61 -1.03 23.51
C SER A 149 -3.70 -1.78 24.29
N TYR A 150 -3.42 -2.91 24.95
CA TYR A 150 -4.48 -3.81 25.45
C TYR A 150 -4.42 -4.17 26.94
N LYS A 151 -3.44 -3.68 27.72
CA LYS A 151 -3.39 -3.97 29.17
C LYS A 151 -3.84 -2.78 30.01
N VAL A 152 -4.90 -3.00 30.79
CA VAL A 152 -5.33 -2.09 31.87
C VAL A 152 -4.40 -2.20 33.08
N ASN A 153 -3.81 -3.38 33.31
CA ASN A 153 -2.88 -3.67 34.40
C ASN A 153 -1.56 -4.23 33.84
N GLY A 154 -0.46 -3.50 34.00
CA GLY A 154 0.87 -3.92 33.57
C GLY A 154 1.76 -2.77 33.09
N PRO A 155 3.00 -3.06 32.68
CA PRO A 155 3.89 -2.07 32.08
C PRO A 155 3.25 -1.49 30.80
N PRO A 156 3.19 -0.14 30.65
CA PRO A 156 2.44 0.49 29.57
C PRO A 156 3.17 0.49 28.21
N TYR A 157 4.41 0.00 28.16
CA TYR A 157 5.24 0.02 26.96
C TYR A 157 5.80 -1.37 26.66
N LYS A 158 6.03 -1.62 25.38
CA LYS A 158 6.83 -2.74 24.86
C LYS A 158 8.09 -2.21 24.21
N ARG A 159 9.21 -2.88 24.42
CA ARG A 159 10.51 -2.61 23.82
C ARG A 159 10.91 -3.76 22.92
N PHE A 160 11.29 -3.45 21.70
CA PHE A 160 11.85 -4.35 20.72
C PHE A 160 13.35 -4.11 20.62
N TYR A 161 14.13 -5.18 20.65
CA TYR A 161 15.56 -5.13 20.40
C TYR A 161 16.02 -6.46 19.84
N LEU A 162 17.26 -6.49 19.40
CA LEU A 162 17.77 -7.55 18.56
C LEU A 162 18.84 -8.31 19.33
N LYS A 163 18.71 -9.64 19.34
CA LYS A 163 19.66 -10.52 20.03
C LYS A 163 20.23 -11.53 19.04
N PRO A 164 21.54 -11.79 19.06
CA PRO A 164 22.10 -12.91 18.31
C PRO A 164 21.43 -14.20 18.74
N THR A 165 20.76 -14.88 17.81
CA THR A 165 20.41 -16.28 18.01
C THR A 165 21.74 -17.00 18.12
N GLY A 166 21.96 -17.79 19.17
CA GLY A 166 23.24 -18.50 19.42
C GLY A 166 23.59 -19.56 18.35
N GLN A 167 22.99 -19.46 17.18
CA GLN A 167 23.08 -20.33 16.04
C GLN A 167 24.35 -20.04 15.26
N LYS A 168 25.09 -21.09 14.94
CA LYS A 168 26.38 -20.97 14.26
C LYS A 168 26.16 -20.72 12.78
N ILE A 169 26.99 -19.85 12.20
CA ILE A 169 27.08 -19.61 10.75
C ILE A 169 27.23 -20.97 10.03
N GLY A 170 26.26 -21.33 9.19
CA GLY A 170 26.26 -22.57 8.40
C GLY A 170 25.15 -23.59 8.74
N GLU A 171 24.35 -23.38 9.78
CA GLU A 171 23.09 -24.12 9.94
C GLU A 171 22.05 -23.59 8.94
N LYS A 172 21.57 -24.46 8.05
CA LYS A 172 20.63 -24.09 6.98
C LYS A 172 19.26 -23.74 7.57
N HIS A 173 18.85 -22.47 7.46
CA HIS A 173 17.46 -22.07 7.62
C HIS A 173 16.65 -22.52 6.39
N ALA A 174 15.44 -23.04 6.61
CA ALA A 174 14.56 -23.48 5.53
C ALA A 174 14.16 -22.35 4.55
N TYR A 175 14.24 -21.09 5.00
CA TYR A 175 13.81 -19.90 4.25
C TYR A 175 14.94 -18.93 3.86
N ALA A 176 16.17 -19.09 4.36
CA ALA A 176 17.29 -18.19 4.07
C ALA A 176 18.64 -18.94 3.96
N PRO A 177 18.83 -19.79 2.93
CA PRO A 177 19.96 -20.71 2.83
C PRO A 177 21.34 -20.05 2.63
N ASN A 178 21.41 -18.72 2.41
CA ASN A 178 22.63 -17.99 2.06
C ASN A 178 23.01 -16.87 3.05
N ALA A 179 22.40 -16.79 4.24
CA ALA A 179 22.73 -15.74 5.21
C ALA A 179 24.12 -15.99 5.85
N ALA A 180 25.09 -15.11 5.58
CA ALA A 180 26.45 -15.18 6.12
C ALA A 180 26.59 -14.52 7.51
N ASN A 181 25.54 -13.87 8.01
CA ASN A 181 25.52 -13.17 9.28
C ASN A 181 24.83 -14.01 10.35
N PRO A 182 25.18 -13.84 11.65
CA PRO A 182 24.42 -14.44 12.74
C PRO A 182 22.96 -14.05 12.57
N GLU A 183 22.07 -15.04 12.58
CA GLU A 183 20.64 -14.75 12.61
C GLU A 183 20.36 -13.92 13.87
N LEU A 184 19.48 -12.94 13.75
CA LEU A 184 19.13 -12.03 14.84
C LEU A 184 17.67 -12.26 15.18
N GLU A 185 17.39 -12.55 16.44
CA GLU A 185 16.05 -12.73 16.96
C GLU A 185 15.51 -11.38 17.46
N ILE A 186 14.28 -11.04 17.07
CA ILE A 186 13.56 -9.89 17.62
C ILE A 186 13.03 -10.29 19.00
N VAL A 187 13.58 -9.67 20.04
CA VAL A 187 13.12 -9.85 21.42
C VAL A 187 12.16 -8.73 21.78
N THR A 188 11.03 -9.10 22.37
CA THR A 188 10.03 -8.16 22.89
C THR A 188 10.01 -8.21 24.43
N GLU A 189 10.16 -7.07 25.08
CA GLU A 189 10.13 -6.91 26.54
C GLU A 189 9.06 -5.89 26.96
N GLU A 190 8.26 -6.20 27.97
CA GLU A 190 7.33 -5.24 28.57
C GLU A 190 8.06 -4.36 29.61
N VAL A 191 8.03 -3.04 29.45
CA VAL A 191 8.80 -2.10 30.29
C VAL A 191 7.91 -1.04 30.92
N SER A 192 8.12 -0.78 32.22
CA SER A 192 7.26 0.15 32.98
C SER A 192 7.55 1.62 32.68
N LYS A 193 8.79 1.92 32.29
CA LYS A 193 9.24 3.26 31.93
C LYS A 193 9.93 3.21 30.58
N ARG A 194 9.53 4.14 29.71
CA ARG A 194 10.16 4.40 28.42
C ARG A 194 11.58 4.90 28.64
N ALA A 195 12.56 4.35 27.90
CA ALA A 195 13.94 4.85 27.89
C ALA A 195 14.22 5.80 26.73
N SER A 196 13.48 5.69 25.62
CA SER A 196 13.65 6.53 24.44
C SER A 196 13.40 8.00 24.76
N ARG A 197 14.37 8.86 24.38
CA ARG A 197 14.22 10.32 24.43
C ARG A 197 13.46 10.86 23.22
N TYR A 198 13.67 10.26 22.06
CA TYR A 198 13.06 10.70 20.81
C TYR A 198 11.93 9.76 20.44
N GLY A 199 10.96 10.28 19.71
CA GLY A 199 9.87 9.48 19.19
C GLY A 199 9.39 9.97 17.85
N TYR A 200 8.63 9.12 17.18
CA TYR A 200 7.89 9.51 16.00
C TYR A 200 6.42 9.17 16.14
N LEU A 201 5.62 9.92 15.40
CA LEU A 201 4.20 9.68 15.24
C LEU A 201 3.81 9.86 13.78
N ILE A 202 2.79 9.12 13.38
CA ILE A 202 2.24 9.17 12.04
C ILE A 202 0.83 9.78 12.12
N GLU A 203 0.58 10.77 11.27
CA GLU A 203 -0.70 11.46 11.14
C GLU A 203 -1.28 11.19 9.75
N ASP A 204 -2.56 10.84 9.70
CA ASP A 204 -3.35 10.97 8.48
C ASP A 204 -3.67 12.44 8.25
N ILE A 205 -3.22 12.97 7.11
CA ILE A 205 -3.49 14.34 6.67
C ILE A 205 -4.44 14.38 5.47
N SER A 206 -5.09 13.26 5.17
CA SER A 206 -6.03 13.14 4.06
C SER A 206 -7.28 13.97 4.30
N THR A 207 -7.71 14.69 3.28
CA THR A 207 -9.01 15.37 3.27
C THR A 207 -10.09 14.47 2.66
N ARG A 208 -11.36 14.84 2.87
CA ARG A 208 -12.49 14.14 2.21
C ARG A 208 -12.36 14.15 0.69
N GLU A 209 -11.95 15.26 0.09
CA GLU A 209 -11.74 15.36 -1.36
C GLU A 209 -10.64 14.40 -1.84
N MET A 210 -9.55 14.28 -1.09
CA MET A 210 -8.50 13.31 -1.41
C MET A 210 -9.04 11.89 -1.34
N ARG A 211 -9.80 11.55 -0.30
CA ARG A 211 -10.41 10.22 -0.15
C ARG A 211 -11.39 9.90 -1.26
N GLU A 212 -12.21 10.85 -1.71
CA GLU A 212 -13.11 10.71 -2.87
C GLU A 212 -12.37 10.37 -4.17
N ARG A 213 -11.08 10.73 -4.25
CA ARG A 213 -10.16 10.40 -5.35
C ARG A 213 -9.26 9.20 -5.06
N TRP A 214 -9.46 8.47 -3.96
CA TRP A 214 -8.58 7.38 -3.51
C TRP A 214 -7.13 7.82 -3.32
N ILE A 215 -6.96 9.04 -2.82
CA ILE A 215 -5.67 9.61 -2.45
C ILE A 215 -5.60 9.63 -0.93
N GLY A 216 -4.49 9.15 -0.38
CA GLY A 216 -4.15 9.32 1.02
C GLY A 216 -2.92 10.18 1.20
N GLY A 217 -2.86 10.92 2.30
CA GLY A 217 -1.72 11.72 2.72
C GLY A 217 -1.26 11.29 4.10
N GLY A 218 0.04 11.12 4.26
CA GLY A 218 0.68 10.79 5.53
C GLY A 218 1.67 11.86 5.93
N ARG A 219 1.76 12.11 7.23
CA ARG A 219 2.84 12.89 7.83
C ARG A 219 3.50 12.11 8.95
N ILE A 220 4.81 11.95 8.87
CA ILE A 220 5.64 11.40 9.94
C ILE A 220 6.33 12.58 10.61
N LYS A 221 6.21 12.71 11.94
CA LYS A 221 6.94 13.70 12.74
C LYS A 221 7.90 13.00 13.67
N VAL A 222 9.12 13.51 13.77
CA VAL A 222 10.15 13.09 14.74
C VAL A 222 10.31 14.19 15.77
N ILE A 223 10.16 13.86 17.06
CA ILE A 223 10.04 14.82 18.16
C ILE A 223 10.98 14.42 19.30
N ASP A 224 11.63 15.40 19.93
CA ASP A 224 12.27 15.23 21.25
C ASP A 224 11.18 15.25 22.33
N LEU A 225 11.00 14.12 23.03
CA LEU A 225 9.92 13.95 23.99
C LEU A 225 10.18 14.62 25.34
N GLN A 226 11.39 15.16 25.56
CA GLN A 226 11.72 15.95 26.75
C GLN A 226 11.42 17.43 26.55
N THR A 227 11.77 17.96 25.37
CA THR A 227 11.61 19.39 25.05
C THR A 227 10.35 19.69 24.23
N ASN A 228 9.71 18.67 23.68
CA ASN A 228 8.63 18.75 22.67
C ASN A 228 9.06 19.50 21.39
N GLU A 229 10.36 19.48 21.07
CA GLU A 229 10.91 20.08 19.86
C GLU A 229 10.69 19.15 18.65
N LEU A 230 10.17 19.69 17.55
CA LEU A 230 10.06 18.98 16.27
C LEU A 230 11.44 18.96 15.59
N LEU A 231 11.99 17.76 15.41
CA LEU A 231 13.33 17.56 14.82
C LEU A 231 13.27 17.39 13.31
N ALA A 232 12.27 16.64 12.84
CA ALA A 232 12.05 16.42 11.42
C ALA A 232 10.59 16.08 11.15
N GLU A 233 10.15 16.34 9.92
CA GLU A 233 8.91 15.78 9.40
C GLU A 233 9.06 15.32 7.95
N ARG A 234 8.34 14.27 7.60
CA ARG A 234 8.20 13.78 6.23
C ARG A 234 6.72 13.83 5.88
N VAL A 235 6.38 14.50 4.79
CA VAL A 235 5.02 14.54 4.26
C VAL A 235 5.01 13.87 2.90
N GLY A 236 4.09 12.93 2.74
CA GLY A 236 3.92 12.18 1.50
C GLY A 236 2.46 12.01 1.15
N TYR A 237 2.22 11.83 -0.14
CA TYR A 237 0.90 11.55 -0.69
C TYR A 237 1.02 10.36 -1.62
N PHE A 238 -0.05 9.59 -1.69
CA PHE A 238 -0.10 8.45 -2.58
C PHE A 238 -1.51 8.23 -3.12
N ARG A 239 -1.59 7.61 -4.30
CA ARG A 239 -2.85 7.25 -4.97
C ARG A 239 -2.93 5.74 -5.08
N ALA A 240 -4.01 5.13 -4.58
CA ALA A 240 -4.24 3.69 -4.76
C ALA A 240 -4.33 3.33 -6.26
N ILE A 241 -3.95 2.12 -6.65
CA ILE A 241 -4.02 1.64 -8.04
C ILE A 241 -5.00 0.46 -8.18
N GLY A 242 -5.63 0.34 -9.34
CA GLY A 242 -6.58 -0.73 -9.65
C GLY A 242 -7.98 -0.25 -10.02
N PRO A 243 -8.86 -1.16 -10.48
CA PRO A 243 -10.26 -0.84 -10.74
C PRO A 243 -10.98 -0.51 -9.44
N ALA A 244 -11.99 0.36 -9.48
CA ALA A 244 -12.63 0.91 -8.27
C ALA A 244 -13.09 -0.13 -7.25
N ALA A 245 -13.55 -1.31 -7.70
CA ALA A 245 -14.00 -2.41 -6.85
C ALA A 245 -12.86 -3.18 -6.15
N LEU A 246 -11.61 -2.97 -6.56
CA LEU A 246 -10.41 -3.63 -6.03
C LEU A 246 -9.34 -2.63 -5.61
N LEU A 247 -9.71 -1.35 -5.45
CA LEU A 247 -8.77 -0.36 -4.94
C LEU A 247 -8.41 -0.75 -3.51
N HIS A 248 -7.13 -1.01 -3.31
CA HIS A 248 -6.57 -1.45 -2.05
C HIS A 248 -5.44 -0.51 -1.69
N TRP A 249 -5.42 -0.04 -0.44
CA TRP A 249 -4.45 0.96 -0.01
C TRP A 249 -2.99 0.46 -0.01
N SER A 250 -2.76 -0.86 0.00
CA SER A 250 -1.40 -1.42 -0.14
C SER A 250 -0.80 -1.28 -1.55
N GLY A 251 -1.63 -1.11 -2.58
CA GLY A 251 -1.16 -0.89 -3.94
C GLY A 251 -1.32 0.58 -4.29
N GLY A 252 -0.22 1.32 -4.48
CA GLY A 252 -0.32 2.73 -4.81
C GLY A 252 0.93 3.36 -5.41
N ILE A 253 0.75 4.53 -6.01
CA ILE A 253 1.86 5.38 -6.45
C ILE A 253 2.13 6.39 -5.35
N CYS A 254 3.27 6.23 -4.67
CA CYS A 254 3.79 7.19 -3.72
C CYS A 254 4.61 8.26 -4.44
N VAL A 255 4.37 9.53 -4.12
CA VAL A 255 5.18 10.64 -4.62
C VAL A 255 5.79 11.34 -3.42
N SER A 256 7.12 11.38 -3.37
CA SER A 256 7.89 12.15 -2.38
C SER A 256 8.79 13.15 -3.12
N LYS A 257 8.97 14.32 -2.52
CA LYS A 257 9.91 15.34 -3.00
C LYS A 257 11.35 15.06 -2.54
N SER A 258 11.60 13.99 -1.76
CA SER A 258 12.93 13.75 -1.22
C SER A 258 13.95 13.54 -2.35
N LYS A 259 15.03 14.31 -2.32
CA LYS A 259 16.22 14.00 -3.10
C LYS A 259 16.81 12.74 -2.49
N ASN A 260 16.83 11.65 -3.25
CA ASN A 260 17.36 10.34 -2.91
C ASN A 260 16.50 9.52 -1.94
N LEU A 261 15.49 8.84 -2.48
CA LEU A 261 15.20 7.43 -2.17
C LEU A 261 14.44 6.90 -3.40
N SER A 262 15.22 6.38 -4.33
CA SER A 262 14.75 5.83 -5.60
C SER A 262 13.88 4.61 -5.36
N ILE A 263 12.56 4.76 -5.50
CA ILE A 263 11.72 3.65 -5.96
C ILE A 263 11.87 3.62 -7.48
N GLN A 264 12.92 2.94 -7.94
CA GLN A 264 13.01 2.48 -9.32
C GLN A 264 12.14 1.23 -9.40
N GLN A 265 10.95 1.40 -9.96
CA GLN A 265 10.14 0.30 -10.45
C GLN A 265 10.01 0.50 -11.97
N GLN A 266 10.82 -0.26 -12.72
CA GLN A 266 10.85 -0.41 -14.18
C GLN A 266 11.71 -1.68 -14.41
N ASP A 267 11.26 -2.79 -15.00
CA ASP A 267 10.16 -3.08 -15.92
C ASP A 267 9.45 -4.41 -15.59
#